data_AF-A0A1T4UVJ1-F1
#
_entry.id   AF-A0A1T4UVJ1-F1
#
_cell.length_a   1.000
_cell.length_b   1.000
_cell.length_c   1.000
_cell.angle_alpha   90.00
_cell.angle_beta   90.00
_cell.angle_gamma   90.00
#
_symmetry.space_group_name_H-M   'P 1'
#
loop_
_entity.id
_entity.type
_entity.pdbx_description
1 polymer ?
#
loop_
_entity_poly.entity_id
_entity_poly.type
_entity_poly.pdbx_seq_one_letter_code
_entity_poly.pdbx_strand_id
1 'polypeptide(L)'
;MKESSYMIVIPKNEEDMHDPKKPLENLMQNEDIQIMDINTDEERGLILKLKLDDNEYEVDLDPTEIDIPDMVRPAHVFSEEEIRQIDEARMGLGVNMDFKGNSKKCFHDQLRIINAMFPNEILAVMDCPAEKLLSGKWVSFAAESKTLPAPRYLFTVQAVSNGDDEIWLHTHGLRRCGLYDLEILCSSKNMYEEHYRIIETFAYRMLDDNEIIEPGEPVFIGQADDRYLVCTAVDWKEALSFYPQATVGTEEDRAEDEDNYHSEDTYVLMMYMGPDDAKAKEYTPVQEFDSYLEQNPIFMISNEETRRMSDLAIERLPYLIKAAENKDNVIIVKIALQKDEEFVDEDSEKEHIWFELKEIKKDSIVAELTQDAYFVKGIKEGDIGTYPFEDITDWEIFSQGNCYTPDDVYRLA
;
A
#
# COMPACT_ATOMS: atom_id res chain seq x y z
N MET A 1 -14.01 -9.98 12.11
CA MET A 1 -13.84 -9.24 13.38
C MET A 1 -12.73 -8.22 13.17
N LYS A 2 -12.78 -7.03 13.79
CA LYS A 2 -11.63 -6.10 13.70
C LYS A 2 -10.44 -6.69 14.47
N GLU A 3 -9.33 -6.91 13.77
CA GLU A 3 -8.06 -7.35 14.36
C GLU A 3 -7.21 -6.15 14.83
N SER A 4 -6.20 -6.40 15.66
CA SER A 4 -5.24 -5.38 16.06
C SER A 4 -4.05 -5.33 15.09
N SER A 5 -3.34 -4.19 15.02
CA SER A 5 -2.12 -4.09 14.22
C SER A 5 -0.93 -4.59 15.01
N TYR A 6 -0.57 -5.87 14.83
CA TYR A 6 0.57 -6.50 15.47
C TYR A 6 1.80 -6.53 14.55
N MET A 7 2.88 -5.87 14.97
CA MET A 7 4.14 -5.86 14.22
C MET A 7 5.28 -6.38 15.09
N ILE A 8 6.15 -7.23 14.54
CA ILE A 8 7.34 -7.71 15.25
C ILE A 8 8.56 -6.98 14.71
N VAL A 9 9.22 -6.22 15.58
CA VAL A 9 10.49 -5.56 15.27
C VAL A 9 11.62 -6.58 15.36
N ILE A 10 12.38 -6.73 14.28
CA ILE A 10 13.60 -7.52 14.22
C ILE A 10 14.78 -6.54 14.37
N PRO A 11 15.44 -6.49 15.53
CA PRO A 11 16.55 -5.56 15.76
C PRO A 11 17.86 -6.08 15.16
N LYS A 12 18.83 -5.20 14.98
CA LYS A 12 20.22 -5.56 14.67
C LYS A 12 20.94 -6.23 15.83
N ASN A 13 20.47 -6.02 17.07
CA ASN A 13 21.03 -6.60 18.28
C ASN A 13 19.90 -7.11 19.20
N GLU A 14 19.84 -8.42 19.40
CA GLU A 14 18.79 -9.06 20.20
C GLU A 14 18.89 -8.74 21.70
N GLU A 15 20.08 -8.40 22.20
CA GLU A 15 20.25 -8.05 23.62
C GLU A 15 19.37 -6.87 24.03
N ASP A 16 19.06 -5.98 23.08
CA ASP A 16 18.19 -4.83 23.28
C ASP A 16 16.71 -5.22 23.52
N MET A 17 16.30 -6.45 23.20
CA MET A 17 14.92 -6.95 23.42
C MET A 17 14.72 -7.48 24.84
N HIS A 18 15.80 -7.86 25.52
CA HIS A 18 15.75 -8.43 26.87
C HIS A 18 15.71 -7.36 27.97
N ASP A 19 16.05 -6.10 27.67
CA ASP A 19 15.92 -4.97 28.59
C ASP A 19 15.02 -3.86 27.99
N PRO A 20 13.72 -3.80 28.37
CA PRO A 20 12.78 -2.83 27.81
C PRO A 20 13.13 -1.37 28.21
N LYS A 21 14.13 -1.15 29.07
CA LYS A 21 14.56 0.20 29.44
C LYS A 21 15.11 0.98 28.27
N LYS A 22 15.89 0.37 27.37
CA LYS A 22 16.52 1.10 26.28
C LYS A 22 15.48 1.64 25.28
N PRO A 23 14.53 0.84 24.77
CA PRO A 23 13.42 1.36 23.95
C PRO A 23 12.60 2.46 24.65
N LEU A 24 12.33 2.30 25.95
CA LEU A 24 11.62 3.31 26.74
C LEU A 24 12.41 4.61 26.91
N GLU A 25 13.71 4.54 27.20
CA GLU A 25 14.58 5.69 27.32
C GLU A 25 14.68 6.45 25.99
N ASN A 26 14.70 5.74 24.86
CA ASN A 26 14.66 6.34 23.53
C ASN A 26 13.34 7.08 23.28
N LEU A 27 12.19 6.45 23.60
CA LEU A 27 10.88 7.10 23.51
C LEU A 27 10.79 8.36 24.39
N MET A 28 11.30 8.31 25.62
CA MET A 28 11.31 9.47 26.54
C MET A 28 12.14 10.65 26.03
N GLN A 29 13.10 10.40 25.14
CA GLN A 29 13.95 11.43 24.53
C GLN A 29 13.40 11.96 23.20
N ASN A 30 12.38 11.30 22.64
CA ASN A 30 11.78 11.73 21.38
C ASN A 30 10.91 12.99 21.62
N GLU A 31 11.11 14.02 20.80
CA GLU A 31 10.40 15.30 20.95
C GLU A 31 8.96 15.27 20.41
N ASP A 32 8.65 14.33 19.50
CA ASP A 32 7.36 14.22 18.82
C ASP A 32 6.40 13.25 19.51
N ILE A 33 6.90 12.41 20.44
CA ILE A 33 6.12 11.37 21.14
C ILE A 33 6.08 11.67 22.62
N GLN A 34 4.88 11.91 23.15
CA GLN A 34 4.67 12.09 24.58
C GLN A 34 4.15 10.81 25.22
N ILE A 35 4.87 10.28 26.22
CA ILE A 35 4.38 9.19 27.08
C ILE A 35 3.44 9.77 28.12
N MET A 36 2.17 9.35 28.08
CA MET A 36 1.11 9.79 28.97
C MET A 36 0.96 8.87 30.19
N ASP A 37 1.11 7.57 29.98
CA ASP A 37 0.96 6.54 31.02
C ASP A 37 1.83 5.32 30.68
N ILE A 38 2.29 4.63 31.72
CA ILE A 38 3.05 3.38 31.60
C ILE A 38 2.45 2.39 32.59
N ASN A 39 1.98 1.25 32.07
CA ASN A 39 1.43 0.17 32.87
C ASN A 39 2.05 -1.17 32.46
N THR A 40 1.89 -2.19 33.31
CA THR A 40 2.31 -3.56 33.01
C THR A 40 1.15 -4.50 33.28
N ASP A 41 0.97 -5.45 32.38
CA ASP A 41 -0.04 -6.49 32.46
C ASP A 41 0.64 -7.87 32.30
N GLU A 42 0.14 -8.88 33.01
CA GLU A 42 0.75 -10.22 33.00
C GLU A 42 0.57 -10.93 31.64
N GLU A 43 -0.50 -10.65 30.90
CA GLU A 43 -0.81 -11.27 29.60
C GLU A 43 -0.33 -10.39 28.43
N ARG A 44 -0.52 -9.07 28.52
CA ARG A 44 -0.21 -8.12 27.42
C ARG A 44 1.20 -7.52 27.47
N GLY A 45 1.96 -7.76 28.54
CA GLY A 45 3.30 -7.19 28.69
C GLY A 45 3.28 -5.71 29.10
N LEU A 46 4.13 -4.89 28.48
CA LEU A 46 4.28 -3.47 28.79
C LEU A 46 3.28 -2.65 27.97
N ILE A 47 2.39 -1.91 28.63
CA ILE A 47 1.35 -1.10 28.00
C ILE A 47 1.72 0.38 28.12
N LEU A 48 1.82 1.06 26.98
CA LEU A 48 2.13 2.48 26.89
C LEU A 48 0.92 3.25 26.36
N LYS A 49 0.58 4.35 27.02
CA LYS A 49 -0.30 5.36 26.43
C LYS A 49 0.54 6.48 25.87
N LEU A 50 0.50 6.63 24.57
CA LEU A 50 1.32 7.57 23.82
C LEU A 50 0.43 8.64 23.19
N LYS A 51 0.92 9.87 23.15
CA LYS A 51 0.33 10.95 22.37
C LYS A 51 1.31 11.38 21.28
N LEU A 52 0.85 11.34 20.04
CA LEU A 52 1.58 11.76 18.84
C LEU A 52 0.70 12.75 18.08
N ASP A 53 1.20 13.97 17.88
CA ASP A 53 0.42 15.08 17.33
C ASP A 53 -0.90 15.28 18.13
N ASP A 54 -2.05 15.12 17.48
CA ASP A 54 -3.39 15.19 18.08
C ASP A 54 -4.00 13.82 18.40
N ASN A 55 -3.27 12.72 18.16
CA ASN A 55 -3.76 11.34 18.36
C ASN A 55 -3.23 10.73 19.64
N GLU A 56 -4.04 9.86 20.25
CA GLU A 56 -3.68 9.06 21.42
C GLU A 56 -3.74 7.56 21.06
N TYR A 57 -2.70 6.84 21.43
CA TYR A 57 -2.54 5.42 21.16
C TYR A 57 -2.29 4.65 22.45
N GLU A 58 -2.86 3.46 22.55
CA GLU A 58 -2.44 2.43 23.51
C GLU A 58 -1.61 1.42 22.71
N VAL A 59 -0.38 1.18 23.16
CA VAL A 59 0.58 0.29 22.51
C VAL A 59 1.04 -0.75 23.51
N ASP A 60 0.90 -2.02 23.15
CA ASP A 60 1.40 -3.13 23.95
C ASP A 60 2.74 -3.60 23.38
N LEU A 61 3.68 -3.84 24.26
CA LEU A 61 5.04 -4.29 23.94
C LEU A 61 5.34 -5.60 24.66
N ASP A 62 5.70 -6.61 23.88
CA ASP A 62 6.02 -7.95 24.35
C ASP A 62 7.30 -8.48 23.66
N PRO A 63 8.27 -9.05 24.40
CA PRO A 63 9.35 -9.81 23.76
C PRO A 63 8.77 -11.05 23.06
N THR A 64 9.06 -11.21 21.78
CA THR A 64 8.45 -12.23 20.93
C THR A 64 9.51 -13.10 20.29
N GLU A 65 9.27 -14.42 20.23
CA GLU A 65 10.08 -15.31 19.40
C GLU A 65 9.84 -15.00 17.93
N ILE A 66 10.92 -14.89 17.15
CA ILE A 66 10.82 -14.66 15.71
C ILE A 66 10.67 -16.02 15.03
N ASP A 67 9.51 -16.19 14.42
CA ASP A 67 9.24 -17.22 13.41
C ASP A 67 8.63 -16.50 12.20
N ILE A 68 9.26 -16.61 11.03
CA ILE A 68 8.81 -15.93 9.82
C ILE A 68 8.10 -16.97 8.96
N PRO A 69 6.76 -16.92 8.85
CA PRO A 69 6.01 -17.87 8.04
C PRO A 69 6.41 -17.85 6.56
N ASP A 70 6.31 -18.99 5.89
CA ASP A 70 6.60 -19.15 4.46
C ASP A 70 5.75 -18.24 3.56
N MET A 71 4.61 -17.74 4.05
CA MET A 71 3.71 -16.86 3.31
C MET A 71 4.08 -15.38 3.41
N VAL A 72 4.89 -15.00 4.40
CA VAL A 72 5.37 -13.62 4.54
C VAL A 72 6.22 -13.25 3.33
N ARG A 73 5.94 -12.08 2.75
CA ARG A 73 6.65 -11.59 1.56
C ARG A 73 7.48 -10.35 1.89
N PRO A 74 8.73 -10.25 1.39
CA PRO A 74 9.49 -9.02 1.52
C PRO A 74 8.83 -7.92 0.69
N ALA A 75 8.43 -6.82 1.36
CA ALA A 75 7.90 -5.63 0.68
C ALA A 75 9.01 -4.79 0.04
N HIS A 76 10.26 -5.02 0.43
CA HIS A 76 11.42 -4.26 0.00
C HIS A 76 12.60 -5.20 -0.29
N VAL A 77 13.59 -4.68 -1.02
CA VAL A 77 14.84 -5.41 -1.26
C VAL A 77 15.71 -5.37 0.00
N PHE A 78 16.22 -6.54 0.39
CA PHE A 78 17.21 -6.72 1.44
C PHE A 78 18.55 -7.14 0.83
N SER A 79 19.65 -6.73 1.44
CA SER A 79 20.99 -7.24 1.12
C SER A 79 21.17 -8.66 1.64
N GLU A 80 22.13 -9.40 1.07
CA GLU A 80 22.46 -10.77 1.52
C GLU A 80 22.83 -10.83 3.01
N GLU A 81 23.53 -9.81 3.52
CA GLU A 81 23.88 -9.72 4.94
C GLU A 81 22.65 -9.45 5.81
N GLU A 82 21.72 -8.60 5.35
CA GLU A 82 20.46 -8.36 6.08
C GLU A 82 19.61 -9.63 6.15
N ILE A 83 19.47 -10.36 5.03
CA ILE A 83 18.73 -11.63 4.99
C ILE A 83 19.35 -12.63 5.96
N ARG A 84 20.69 -12.78 5.94
CA ARG A 84 21.39 -13.69 6.85
C ARG A 84 21.14 -13.32 8.32
N GLN A 85 21.17 -12.03 8.65
CA GLN A 85 20.91 -11.57 10.01
C GLN A 85 19.45 -11.79 10.43
N ILE A 86 18.49 -11.62 9.52
CA ILE A 86 17.07 -11.92 9.75
C ILE A 86 16.90 -13.43 10.00
N ASP A 87 17.53 -14.29 9.19
CA ASP A 87 17.48 -15.75 9.34
C ASP A 87 18.16 -16.25 10.64
N GLU A 88 19.14 -15.51 11.15
CA GLU A 88 19.82 -15.79 12.42
C GLU A 88 19.04 -15.27 13.64
N ALA A 89 18.11 -14.33 13.45
CA ALA A 89 17.34 -13.71 14.53
C ALA A 89 16.33 -14.69 15.16
N ARG A 90 16.21 -14.66 16.47
CA ARG A 90 15.38 -15.55 17.30
C ARG A 90 14.45 -14.78 18.21
N MET A 91 14.80 -13.54 18.58
CA MET A 91 14.01 -12.71 19.47
C MET A 91 13.81 -11.31 18.89
N GLY A 92 12.57 -10.83 18.94
CA GLY A 92 12.16 -9.49 18.54
C GLY A 92 11.30 -8.83 19.60
N LEU A 93 10.71 -7.68 19.25
CA LEU A 93 9.71 -7.01 20.06
C LEU A 93 8.40 -6.91 19.29
N GLY A 94 7.36 -7.58 19.79
CA GLY A 94 5.98 -7.38 19.40
C GLY A 94 5.51 -5.99 19.80
N VAL A 95 4.88 -5.30 18.85
CA VAL A 95 4.32 -3.96 18.99
C VAL A 95 2.88 -4.04 18.50
N ASN A 96 1.95 -4.14 19.44
CA ASN A 96 0.53 -4.24 19.16
C ASN A 96 -0.14 -2.88 19.31
N MET A 97 -0.97 -2.50 18.33
CA MET A 97 -1.73 -1.24 18.37
C MET A 97 -3.09 -1.37 17.69
N ASP A 98 -4.15 -0.97 18.40
CA ASP A 98 -5.49 -0.88 17.81
C ASP A 98 -5.63 0.40 16.98
N PHE A 99 -5.95 0.25 15.70
CA PHE A 99 -6.21 1.41 14.84
C PHE A 99 -7.55 2.06 15.19
N LYS A 100 -7.58 3.38 15.28
CA LYS A 100 -8.80 4.16 15.54
C LYS A 100 -8.82 5.38 14.64
N GLY A 101 -9.93 5.61 13.95
CA GLY A 101 -10.03 6.68 12.96
C GLY A 101 -9.27 6.30 11.67
N ASN A 102 -8.44 7.22 11.17
CA ASN A 102 -7.76 7.05 9.88
C ASN A 102 -6.64 5.99 9.96
N SER A 103 -6.85 4.83 9.34
CA SER A 103 -5.91 3.70 9.37
C SER A 103 -4.55 4.00 8.73
N LYS A 104 -4.51 4.84 7.69
CA LYS A 104 -3.25 5.27 7.05
C LYS A 104 -2.40 6.08 8.03
N LYS A 105 -3.02 6.97 8.82
CA LYS A 105 -2.33 7.71 9.89
C LYS A 105 -1.91 6.80 11.04
N CYS A 106 -2.77 5.86 11.46
CA CYS A 106 -2.41 4.91 12.51
C CYS A 106 -1.18 4.08 12.11
N PHE A 107 -1.15 3.55 10.89
CA PHE A 107 0.01 2.80 10.39
C PHE A 107 1.28 3.64 10.37
N HIS A 108 1.22 4.88 9.87
CA HIS A 108 2.36 5.79 9.89
C HIS A 108 2.85 6.09 11.32
N ASP A 109 1.95 6.34 12.25
CA ASP A 109 2.29 6.57 13.65
C ASP A 109 2.88 5.32 14.33
N GLN A 110 2.42 4.11 13.97
CA GLN A 110 3.05 2.87 14.43
C GLN A 110 4.51 2.77 13.97
N LEU A 111 4.79 3.10 12.72
CA LEU A 111 6.17 3.16 12.20
C LEU A 111 7.00 4.22 12.92
N ARG A 112 6.42 5.40 13.23
CA ARG A 112 7.10 6.46 14.01
C ARG A 112 7.43 5.99 15.43
N ILE A 113 6.51 5.30 16.10
CA ILE A 113 6.72 4.73 17.43
C ILE A 113 7.82 3.67 17.39
N ILE A 114 7.77 2.75 16.42
CA ILE A 114 8.80 1.72 16.22
C ILE A 114 10.18 2.36 15.96
N ASN A 115 10.26 3.34 15.06
CA ASN A 115 11.51 4.03 14.75
C ASN A 115 12.06 4.81 15.95
N ALA A 116 11.19 5.41 16.77
CA ALA A 116 11.59 6.11 17.98
C ALA A 116 12.09 5.17 19.07
N MET A 117 11.55 3.96 19.18
CA MET A 117 12.07 2.93 20.09
C MET A 117 13.44 2.41 19.67
N PHE A 118 13.68 2.29 18.35
CA PHE A 118 14.85 1.62 17.78
C PHE A 118 15.60 2.48 16.74
N PRO A 119 16.07 3.68 17.11
CA PRO A 119 16.66 4.60 16.15
C PRO A 119 17.90 4.00 15.49
N ASN A 120 17.84 3.76 14.17
CA ASN A 120 18.89 3.11 13.37
C ASN A 120 19.25 1.67 13.74
N GLU A 121 18.46 1.02 14.61
CA GLU A 121 18.72 -0.33 15.11
C GLU A 121 17.76 -1.38 14.53
N ILE A 122 16.83 -0.97 13.67
CA ILE A 122 15.88 -1.88 13.00
C ILE A 122 16.58 -2.56 11.82
N LEU A 123 16.49 -3.89 11.78
CA LEU A 123 16.87 -4.70 10.64
C LEU A 123 15.67 -4.90 9.71
N ALA A 124 14.56 -5.36 10.27
CA ALA A 124 13.29 -5.52 9.58
C ALA A 124 12.12 -5.33 10.56
N VAL A 125 10.93 -5.14 10.02
CA VAL A 125 9.67 -5.23 10.77
C VAL A 125 8.77 -6.22 10.06
N MET A 126 8.34 -7.27 10.76
CA MET A 126 7.31 -8.18 10.27
C MET A 126 5.95 -7.59 10.61
N ASP A 127 5.22 -7.17 9.58
CA ASP A 127 3.83 -6.72 9.68
C ASP A 127 2.93 -7.95 9.55
N CYS A 128 2.51 -8.49 10.70
CA CYS A 128 1.81 -9.78 10.76
C CYS A 128 0.45 -9.74 10.07
N PRO A 129 -0.44 -8.74 10.31
CA PRO A 129 -1.74 -8.67 9.64
C PRO A 129 -1.67 -8.63 8.11
N ALA A 130 -0.69 -7.94 7.55
CA ALA A 130 -0.52 -7.86 6.10
C ALA A 130 0.42 -8.94 5.55
N GLU A 131 0.98 -9.81 6.40
CA GLU A 131 1.99 -10.81 6.06
C GLU A 131 3.19 -10.24 5.26
N LYS A 132 3.74 -9.12 5.72
CA LYS A 132 4.86 -8.44 5.05
C LYS A 132 6.11 -8.36 5.91
N LEU A 133 7.26 -8.46 5.25
CA LEU A 133 8.54 -8.09 5.82
C LEU A 133 8.99 -6.73 5.28
N LEU A 134 9.01 -5.72 6.16
CA LEU A 134 9.39 -4.35 5.87
C LEU A 134 10.88 -4.13 6.16
N SER A 135 11.59 -3.40 5.29
CA SER A 135 13.00 -3.10 5.52
C SER A 135 13.15 -2.08 6.64
N GLY A 136 14.05 -2.30 7.59
CA GLY A 136 14.33 -1.32 8.64
C GLY A 136 14.74 0.06 8.10
N LYS A 137 15.44 0.09 6.96
CA LYS A 137 15.78 1.33 6.25
C LYS A 137 14.55 2.07 5.75
N TRP A 138 13.60 1.34 5.14
CA TRP A 138 12.34 1.93 4.69
C TRP A 138 11.48 2.38 5.88
N VAL A 139 11.42 1.61 6.96
CA VAL A 139 10.68 1.98 8.18
C VAL A 139 11.18 3.32 8.74
N SER A 140 12.50 3.50 8.87
CA SER A 140 13.06 4.78 9.28
C SER A 140 12.76 5.90 8.27
N PHE A 141 12.91 5.62 6.98
CA PHE A 141 12.66 6.60 5.91
C PHE A 141 11.19 7.07 5.87
N ALA A 142 10.24 6.16 6.07
CA ALA A 142 8.81 6.42 6.12
C ALA A 142 8.42 7.13 7.43
N ALA A 143 8.98 6.72 8.57
CA ALA A 143 8.74 7.35 9.87
C ALA A 143 9.19 8.82 9.92
N GLU A 144 10.29 9.15 9.23
CA GLU A 144 10.80 10.53 9.11
C GLU A 144 10.00 11.37 8.10
N SER A 145 9.15 10.73 7.28
CA SER A 145 8.36 11.42 6.28
C SER A 145 7.21 12.20 6.90
N LYS A 146 6.89 13.37 6.33
CA LYS A 146 5.65 14.07 6.67
C LYS A 146 4.46 13.48 5.92
N THR A 147 4.74 12.89 4.76
CA THR A 147 3.75 12.27 3.90
C THR A 147 3.48 10.83 4.35
N LEU A 148 2.21 10.42 4.34
CA LEU A 148 1.84 9.07 4.74
C LEU A 148 2.39 8.02 3.74
N PRO A 149 2.72 6.81 4.21
CA PRO A 149 2.99 5.67 3.35
C PRO A 149 1.81 5.38 2.41
N ALA A 150 2.10 4.73 1.28
CA ALA A 150 1.07 4.34 0.32
C ALA A 150 0.06 3.36 0.95
N PRO A 151 -1.25 3.45 0.61
CA PRO A 151 -2.29 2.56 1.16
C PRO A 151 -2.00 1.07 0.95
N ARG A 152 -1.30 0.71 -0.14
CA ARG A 152 -0.84 -0.68 -0.38
C ARG A 152 -0.06 -1.27 0.78
N TYR A 153 0.58 -0.49 1.64
CA TYR A 153 1.30 -1.04 2.79
C TYR A 153 0.38 -1.66 3.84
N LEU A 154 -0.90 -1.27 3.87
CA LEU A 154 -1.87 -1.78 4.83
C LEU A 154 -2.31 -3.22 4.58
N PHE A 155 -2.17 -3.73 3.35
CA PHE A 155 -2.64 -5.07 2.97
C PHE A 155 -1.71 -5.75 1.96
N THR A 156 -1.75 -7.07 1.86
CA THR A 156 -1.16 -7.85 0.75
C THR A 156 -2.27 -8.50 -0.04
N VAL A 157 -2.12 -8.67 -1.36
CA VAL A 157 -2.94 -9.62 -2.12
C VAL A 157 -2.09 -10.85 -2.38
N GLN A 158 -2.54 -12.01 -1.91
CA GLN A 158 -1.90 -13.29 -2.16
C GLN A 158 -2.54 -13.99 -3.35
N ALA A 159 -1.74 -14.78 -4.07
CA ALA A 159 -2.18 -15.60 -5.18
C ALA A 159 -1.94 -17.08 -4.84
N VAL A 160 -3.01 -17.81 -4.56
CA VAL A 160 -2.98 -19.24 -4.23
C VAL A 160 -3.43 -20.05 -5.43
N SER A 161 -2.69 -21.13 -5.73
CA SER A 161 -3.02 -22.08 -6.81
C SER A 161 -2.70 -23.49 -6.36
N ASN A 162 -3.51 -24.46 -6.79
CA ASN A 162 -3.30 -25.90 -6.56
C ASN A 162 -2.37 -26.54 -7.60
N GLY A 163 -1.75 -25.75 -8.48
CA GLY A 163 -0.83 -26.22 -9.52
C GLY A 163 -1.42 -26.25 -10.94
N ASP A 164 -2.73 -26.04 -11.07
CA ASP A 164 -3.40 -25.83 -12.35
C ASP A 164 -3.27 -24.37 -12.84
N ASP A 165 -4.11 -23.95 -13.78
CA ASP A 165 -4.13 -22.56 -14.28
C ASP A 165 -5.05 -21.64 -13.45
N GLU A 166 -5.79 -22.19 -12.49
CA GLU A 166 -6.70 -21.44 -11.61
C GLU A 166 -5.93 -20.79 -10.44
N ILE A 167 -6.27 -19.53 -10.17
CA ILE A 167 -5.67 -18.72 -9.12
C ILE A 167 -6.79 -18.11 -8.28
N TRP A 168 -6.70 -18.27 -6.96
CA TRP A 168 -7.48 -17.52 -5.97
C TRP A 168 -6.65 -16.35 -5.47
N LEU A 169 -7.17 -15.15 -5.69
CA LEU A 169 -6.59 -13.92 -5.14
C LEU A 169 -7.36 -13.54 -3.87
N HIS A 170 -6.66 -13.22 -2.79
CA HIS A 170 -7.30 -12.69 -1.58
C HIS A 170 -6.39 -11.73 -0.81
N THR A 171 -7.00 -10.78 -0.11
CA THR A 171 -6.26 -9.85 0.73
C THR A 171 -5.99 -10.39 2.13
N HIS A 172 -4.94 -9.88 2.74
CA HIS A 172 -4.68 -9.93 4.17
C HIS A 172 -4.36 -8.52 4.68
N GLY A 173 -4.86 -8.19 5.88
CA GLY A 173 -4.50 -6.96 6.61
C GLY A 173 -5.49 -5.81 6.49
N LEU A 174 -6.60 -5.96 5.74
CA LEU A 174 -7.65 -4.93 5.74
C LEU A 174 -8.44 -4.93 7.07
N ARG A 175 -8.53 -6.07 7.76
CA ARG A 175 -9.28 -6.19 9.03
C ARG A 175 -8.75 -5.30 10.14
N ARG A 176 -7.43 -5.03 10.22
CA ARG A 176 -6.90 -4.10 11.24
C ARG A 176 -7.41 -2.68 11.05
N CYS A 177 -7.80 -2.35 9.82
CA CYS A 177 -8.42 -1.09 9.46
C CYS A 177 -9.91 -1.04 9.84
N GLY A 178 -10.50 -2.15 10.29
CA GLY A 178 -11.94 -2.29 10.52
C GLY A 178 -12.72 -2.54 9.22
N LEU A 179 -12.04 -3.05 8.19
CA LEU A 179 -12.58 -3.36 6.87
C LEU A 179 -12.67 -4.88 6.68
N TYR A 180 -13.37 -5.33 5.64
CA TYR A 180 -13.37 -6.73 5.23
C TYR A 180 -12.27 -7.01 4.20
N ASP A 181 -11.84 -8.27 4.12
CA ASP A 181 -10.92 -8.71 3.07
C ASP A 181 -11.65 -8.95 1.74
N LEU A 182 -10.88 -8.84 0.67
CA LEU A 182 -11.34 -8.88 -0.72
C LEU A 182 -10.76 -10.10 -1.42
N GLU A 183 -11.56 -10.75 -2.25
CA GLU A 183 -11.16 -11.91 -3.02
C GLU A 183 -11.56 -11.81 -4.49
N ILE A 184 -10.82 -12.49 -5.36
CA ILE A 184 -11.27 -12.88 -6.71
C ILE A 184 -11.00 -14.37 -6.87
N LEU A 185 -12.06 -15.13 -7.10
CA LEU A 185 -12.00 -16.57 -7.39
C LEU A 185 -11.78 -16.82 -8.88
N CYS A 186 -11.31 -18.00 -9.24
CA CYS A 186 -11.17 -18.45 -10.63
C CYS A 186 -10.42 -17.47 -11.55
N SER A 187 -9.40 -16.78 -11.04
CA SER A 187 -8.45 -16.02 -11.86
C SER A 187 -7.54 -16.97 -12.65
N SER A 188 -6.84 -16.44 -13.66
CA SER A 188 -5.91 -17.23 -14.49
C SER A 188 -4.50 -16.66 -14.49
N LYS A 189 -3.51 -17.47 -14.89
CA LYS A 189 -2.10 -17.02 -15.06
C LYS A 189 -1.93 -15.84 -16.02
N ASN A 190 -2.88 -15.62 -16.93
CA ASN A 190 -2.82 -14.50 -17.87
C ASN A 190 -3.55 -13.25 -17.35
N MET A 191 -4.50 -13.42 -16.41
CA MET A 191 -5.38 -12.34 -15.95
C MET A 191 -5.16 -11.92 -14.51
N TYR A 192 -4.37 -12.67 -13.73
CA TYR A 192 -4.22 -12.39 -12.29
C TYR A 192 -3.64 -11.01 -11.99
N GLU A 193 -2.83 -10.42 -12.87
CA GLU A 193 -2.31 -9.07 -12.70
C GLU A 193 -3.40 -8.01 -12.85
N GLU A 194 -4.30 -8.15 -13.82
CA GLU A 194 -5.42 -7.22 -13.97
C GLU A 194 -6.48 -7.41 -12.88
N HIS A 195 -6.73 -8.66 -12.47
CA HIS A 195 -7.57 -8.95 -11.30
C HIS A 195 -6.97 -8.41 -10.00
N TYR A 196 -5.65 -8.49 -9.83
CA TYR A 196 -4.96 -7.85 -8.72
C TYR A 196 -5.22 -6.34 -8.70
N ARG A 197 -5.14 -5.66 -9.86
CA ARG A 197 -5.41 -4.21 -9.95
C ARG A 197 -6.85 -3.86 -9.60
N ILE A 198 -7.81 -4.73 -9.89
CA ILE A 198 -9.21 -4.59 -9.43
C ILE A 198 -9.28 -4.61 -7.90
N ILE A 199 -8.66 -5.62 -7.25
CA ILE A 199 -8.62 -5.73 -5.79
C ILE A 199 -7.93 -4.51 -5.18
N GLU A 200 -6.75 -4.15 -5.68
CA GLU A 200 -5.96 -3.03 -5.17
C GLU A 200 -6.75 -1.72 -5.26
N THR A 201 -7.37 -1.45 -6.41
CA THR A 201 -8.16 -0.23 -6.61
C THR A 201 -9.37 -0.21 -5.68
N PHE A 202 -10.07 -1.33 -5.51
CA PHE A 202 -11.20 -1.41 -4.58
C PHE A 202 -10.75 -1.23 -3.12
N ALA A 203 -9.65 -1.86 -2.71
CA ALA A 203 -9.06 -1.68 -1.39
C ALA A 203 -8.67 -0.21 -1.12
N TYR A 204 -8.09 0.47 -2.11
CA TYR A 204 -7.77 1.89 -2.02
C TYR A 204 -9.03 2.73 -1.80
N ARG A 205 -10.14 2.40 -2.47
CA ARG A 205 -11.44 3.06 -2.24
C ARG A 205 -11.91 2.90 -0.80
N MET A 206 -11.81 1.70 -0.25
CA MET A 206 -12.20 1.42 1.14
C MET A 206 -11.30 2.15 2.15
N LEU A 207 -10.04 2.42 1.80
CA LEU A 207 -9.06 3.08 2.67
C LEU A 207 -9.07 4.62 2.59
N ASP A 208 -9.56 5.17 1.47
CA ASP A 208 -9.68 6.62 1.25
C ASP A 208 -10.99 7.18 1.76
N ASP A 209 -12.07 6.39 1.74
CA ASP A 209 -13.38 6.86 2.16
C ASP A 209 -13.52 6.83 3.70
N ASN A 210 -14.12 7.88 4.26
CA ASN A 210 -14.47 7.88 5.69
C ASN A 210 -15.76 7.10 5.96
N GLU A 211 -16.47 6.72 4.89
CA GLU A 211 -17.63 5.85 4.94
C GLU A 211 -17.24 4.40 4.59
N ILE A 212 -17.79 3.46 5.35
CA ILE A 212 -17.60 2.03 5.09
C ILE A 212 -18.41 1.69 3.83
N ILE A 213 -17.74 1.15 2.81
CA ILE A 213 -18.39 0.62 1.62
C ILE A 213 -19.07 -0.70 1.99
N GLU A 214 -20.39 -0.70 2.03
CA GLU A 214 -21.15 -1.89 2.45
C GLU A 214 -21.22 -2.95 1.33
N PRO A 215 -21.25 -4.26 1.67
CA PRO A 215 -21.42 -5.32 0.68
C PRO A 215 -22.65 -5.12 -0.23
N GLY A 216 -22.43 -5.29 -1.54
CA GLY A 216 -23.43 -5.04 -2.58
C GLY A 216 -23.51 -3.59 -3.07
N GLU A 217 -22.81 -2.64 -2.46
CA GLU A 217 -22.73 -1.26 -2.98
C GLU A 217 -21.89 -1.19 -4.26
N PRO A 218 -22.30 -0.40 -5.27
CA PRO A 218 -21.54 -0.23 -6.49
C PRO A 218 -20.37 0.73 -6.29
N VAL A 219 -19.17 0.31 -6.64
CA VAL A 219 -17.94 1.09 -6.57
C VAL A 219 -17.36 1.24 -7.97
N PHE A 220 -17.26 2.47 -8.45
CA PHE A 220 -16.52 2.76 -9.67
C PHE A 220 -15.02 2.61 -9.41
N ILE A 221 -14.35 1.75 -10.19
CA ILE A 221 -12.92 1.46 -10.05
C ILE A 221 -12.11 1.80 -11.31
N GLY A 222 -12.76 2.15 -12.42
CA GLY A 222 -12.05 2.51 -13.64
C GLY A 222 -12.86 2.30 -14.90
N GLN A 223 -12.16 2.29 -16.04
CA GLN A 223 -12.72 2.09 -17.36
C GLN A 223 -11.82 1.17 -18.18
N ALA A 224 -12.42 0.28 -18.96
CA ALA A 224 -11.73 -0.56 -19.94
C ALA A 224 -12.49 -0.49 -21.27
N ASP A 225 -11.81 -0.09 -22.34
CA ASP A 225 -12.43 0.18 -23.65
C ASP A 225 -13.65 1.15 -23.51
N ASP A 226 -14.83 0.76 -23.99
CA ASP A 226 -16.07 1.52 -23.87
C ASP A 226 -16.90 1.19 -22.62
N ARG A 227 -16.34 0.46 -21.65
CA ARG A 227 -17.03 0.00 -20.43
C ARG A 227 -16.50 0.61 -19.15
N TYR A 228 -17.42 1.08 -18.32
CA TYR A 228 -17.13 1.37 -16.92
C TYR A 228 -16.94 0.08 -16.12
N LEU A 229 -15.88 0.04 -15.32
CA LEU A 229 -15.62 -1.00 -14.35
C LEU A 229 -16.28 -0.59 -13.04
N VAL A 230 -17.44 -1.19 -12.77
CA VAL A 230 -18.20 -1.00 -11.52
C VAL A 230 -18.22 -2.31 -10.76
N CYS A 231 -17.55 -2.33 -9.61
CA CYS A 231 -17.32 -3.50 -8.80
C CYS A 231 -18.15 -3.45 -7.51
N THR A 232 -18.33 -4.59 -6.86
CA THR A 232 -19.02 -4.73 -5.57
C THR A 232 -18.50 -5.93 -4.79
N ALA A 233 -18.60 -5.89 -3.48
CA ALA A 233 -18.24 -6.99 -2.59
C ALA A 233 -19.46 -7.87 -2.28
N VAL A 234 -19.33 -9.20 -2.48
CA VAL A 234 -20.39 -10.19 -2.22
C VAL A 234 -19.87 -11.22 -1.22
N ASP A 235 -20.69 -11.58 -0.22
CA ASP A 235 -20.32 -12.59 0.77
C ASP A 235 -19.87 -13.88 0.06
N TRP A 236 -18.73 -14.43 0.49
CA TRP A 236 -18.10 -15.54 -0.21
C TRP A 236 -19.03 -16.76 -0.38
N LYS A 237 -19.94 -17.00 0.58
CA LYS A 237 -20.89 -18.14 0.52
C LYS A 237 -21.92 -17.93 -0.59
N GLU A 238 -22.38 -16.70 -0.77
CA GLU A 238 -23.27 -16.35 -1.88
C GLU A 238 -22.50 -16.39 -3.21
N ALA A 239 -21.30 -15.81 -3.24
CA ALA A 239 -20.48 -15.72 -4.45
C ALA A 239 -20.09 -17.10 -5.02
N LEU A 240 -19.83 -18.10 -4.17
CA LEU A 240 -19.50 -19.47 -4.64
C LEU A 240 -20.57 -20.09 -5.54
N SER A 241 -21.83 -19.65 -5.43
CA SER A 241 -22.89 -20.13 -6.34
C SER A 241 -22.65 -19.74 -7.81
N PHE A 242 -21.83 -18.72 -8.07
CA PHE A 242 -21.40 -18.29 -9.40
C PHE A 242 -20.17 -19.05 -9.92
N TYR A 243 -19.46 -19.77 -9.04
CA TYR A 243 -18.22 -20.48 -9.35
C TYR A 243 -18.34 -22.00 -9.07
N PRO A 244 -19.27 -22.73 -9.71
CA PRO A 244 -19.49 -24.16 -9.45
C PRO A 244 -18.32 -25.07 -9.86
N GLN A 245 -17.30 -24.50 -10.52
CA GLN A 245 -16.11 -25.22 -10.99
C GLN A 245 -14.83 -24.77 -10.26
N ALA A 246 -14.93 -23.92 -9.24
CA ALA A 246 -13.77 -23.47 -8.48
C ALA A 246 -13.04 -24.66 -7.87
N THR A 247 -11.72 -24.68 -8.02
CA THR A 247 -10.84 -25.72 -7.48
C THR A 247 -9.92 -25.23 -6.37
N VAL A 248 -9.91 -23.92 -6.13
CA VAL A 248 -9.24 -23.23 -5.03
C VAL A 248 -10.16 -22.15 -4.47
N GLY A 249 -9.99 -21.81 -3.19
CA GLY A 249 -10.88 -20.87 -2.52
C GLY A 249 -12.30 -21.42 -2.48
N THR A 250 -12.45 -22.71 -2.15
CA THR A 250 -13.72 -23.42 -2.01
C THR A 250 -14.21 -23.45 -0.54
N GLU A 251 -15.38 -24.03 -0.29
CA GLU A 251 -15.82 -24.32 1.10
C GLU A 251 -14.86 -25.28 1.82
N GLU A 252 -14.22 -26.21 1.10
CA GLU A 252 -13.28 -27.18 1.68
C GLU A 252 -11.98 -26.49 2.11
N ASP A 253 -11.38 -25.65 1.25
CA ASP A 253 -10.18 -24.89 1.58
C ASP A 253 -10.37 -24.03 2.85
N ARG A 254 -11.55 -23.41 3.01
CA ARG A 254 -11.89 -22.58 4.18
C ARG A 254 -12.18 -23.38 5.44
N ALA A 255 -12.60 -24.64 5.31
CA ALA A 255 -12.84 -25.51 6.46
C ALA A 255 -11.55 -26.13 7.01
N GLU A 256 -10.50 -26.19 6.17
CA GLU A 256 -9.16 -26.64 6.56
C GLU A 256 -8.30 -25.52 7.18
N ASP A 257 -8.74 -24.27 7.06
CA ASP A 257 -8.07 -23.10 7.62
C ASP A 257 -8.10 -23.11 9.16
N GLU A 258 -6.93 -23.26 9.79
CA GLU A 258 -6.81 -23.53 11.24
C GLU A 258 -7.33 -22.37 12.11
N ASP A 259 -7.21 -21.13 11.62
CA ASP A 259 -7.64 -19.92 12.33
C ASP A 259 -8.96 -19.33 11.80
N ASN A 260 -9.56 -19.95 10.79
CA ASN A 260 -10.78 -19.52 10.10
C ASN A 260 -10.66 -18.14 9.43
N TYR A 261 -9.45 -17.61 9.23
CA TYR A 261 -9.22 -16.29 8.63
C TYR A 261 -9.97 -16.15 7.31
N HIS A 262 -9.88 -17.12 6.40
CA HIS A 262 -10.51 -17.07 5.08
C HIS A 262 -12.01 -17.39 5.07
N SER A 263 -12.64 -17.58 6.24
CA SER A 263 -14.06 -17.93 6.33
C SER A 263 -14.94 -16.86 6.99
N GLU A 264 -14.33 -15.87 7.64
CA GLU A 264 -14.98 -14.74 8.31
C GLU A 264 -14.62 -13.41 7.64
N ASP A 265 -15.56 -12.48 7.50
CA ASP A 265 -15.36 -11.10 6.98
C ASP A 265 -14.49 -11.01 5.71
N THR A 266 -14.73 -11.93 4.78
CA THR A 266 -14.10 -11.94 3.46
C THR A 266 -15.15 -11.98 2.36
N TYR A 267 -14.92 -11.22 1.29
CA TYR A 267 -15.92 -10.96 0.25
C TYR A 267 -15.30 -11.08 -1.14
N VAL A 268 -16.01 -11.77 -2.02
CA VAL A 268 -15.61 -11.91 -3.42
C VAL A 268 -16.05 -10.67 -4.19
N LEU A 269 -15.10 -10.05 -4.88
CA LEU A 269 -15.36 -8.96 -5.79
C LEU A 269 -16.09 -9.48 -7.04
N MET A 270 -17.19 -8.82 -7.35
CA MET A 270 -18.05 -9.08 -8.50
C MET A 270 -18.31 -7.76 -9.24
N MET A 271 -18.80 -7.84 -10.47
CA MET A 271 -19.04 -6.69 -11.34
C MET A 271 -20.53 -6.46 -11.56
N TYR A 272 -20.91 -5.20 -11.79
CA TYR A 272 -22.21 -4.84 -12.35
C TYR A 272 -22.05 -4.47 -13.83
N MET A 273 -22.86 -5.05 -14.73
CA MET A 273 -22.82 -4.69 -16.16
C MET A 273 -23.46 -3.33 -16.45
N GLY A 274 -24.28 -2.82 -15.53
CA GLY A 274 -24.88 -1.49 -15.64
C GLY A 274 -25.70 -1.07 -14.42
N PRO A 275 -26.28 0.13 -14.44
CA PRO A 275 -27.00 0.70 -13.30
C PRO A 275 -28.25 -0.06 -12.87
N ASP A 276 -28.89 -0.81 -13.77
CA ASP A 276 -30.09 -1.58 -13.44
C ASP A 276 -29.74 -2.89 -12.71
N ASP A 277 -28.66 -3.56 -13.13
CA ASP A 277 -28.08 -4.71 -12.42
C ASP A 277 -27.65 -4.31 -11.00
N ALA A 278 -27.01 -3.14 -10.84
CA ALA A 278 -26.65 -2.61 -9.53
C ALA A 278 -27.87 -2.39 -8.61
N LYS A 279 -29.00 -1.92 -9.16
CA LYS A 279 -30.25 -1.77 -8.39
C LYS A 279 -30.90 -3.12 -8.07
N ALA A 280 -30.79 -4.08 -8.98
CA ALA A 280 -31.35 -5.43 -8.83
C ALA A 280 -30.46 -6.36 -8.00
N LYS A 281 -29.21 -5.95 -7.71
CA LYS A 281 -28.14 -6.78 -7.14
C LYS A 281 -27.87 -8.02 -8.00
N GLU A 282 -27.84 -7.83 -9.31
CA GLU A 282 -27.46 -8.87 -10.27
C GLU A 282 -25.95 -8.83 -10.49
N TYR A 283 -25.23 -9.78 -9.89
CA TYR A 283 -23.78 -9.83 -9.90
C TYR A 283 -23.24 -10.60 -11.12
N THR A 284 -22.10 -10.15 -11.64
CA THR A 284 -21.39 -10.80 -12.73
C THR A 284 -19.96 -11.14 -12.30
N PRO A 285 -19.45 -12.36 -12.55
CA PRO A 285 -18.05 -12.69 -12.30
C PRO A 285 -17.09 -11.73 -13.01
N VAL A 286 -15.95 -11.43 -12.39
CA VAL A 286 -14.94 -10.52 -12.95
C VAL A 286 -14.42 -11.02 -14.30
N GLN A 287 -14.36 -12.35 -14.49
CA GLN A 287 -13.88 -13.02 -15.70
C GLN A 287 -14.66 -12.63 -16.96
N GLU A 288 -15.93 -12.23 -16.82
CA GLU A 288 -16.73 -11.76 -17.96
C GLU A 288 -16.20 -10.41 -18.51
N PHE A 289 -15.28 -9.76 -17.79
CA PHE A 289 -14.62 -8.54 -18.20
C PHE A 289 -13.21 -8.75 -18.78
N ASP A 290 -12.67 -9.98 -18.79
CA ASP A 290 -11.28 -10.26 -19.20
C ASP A 290 -10.91 -9.67 -20.56
N SER A 291 -11.78 -9.86 -21.57
CA SER A 291 -11.55 -9.34 -22.93
C SER A 291 -11.49 -7.81 -23.04
N TYR A 292 -12.04 -7.08 -22.06
CA TYR A 292 -11.91 -5.62 -21.98
C TYR A 292 -10.65 -5.24 -21.20
N LEU A 293 -10.32 -5.98 -20.13
CA LEU A 293 -9.11 -5.77 -19.33
C LEU A 293 -7.82 -6.03 -20.13
N GLU A 294 -7.86 -6.85 -21.19
CA GLU A 294 -6.74 -6.99 -22.13
C GLU A 294 -6.46 -5.71 -22.95
N GLN A 295 -7.39 -4.74 -22.97
CA GLN A 295 -7.28 -3.51 -23.76
C GLN A 295 -6.76 -2.29 -22.97
N ASN A 296 -5.80 -2.51 -22.06
CA ASN A 296 -5.14 -1.47 -21.25
C ASN A 296 -6.13 -0.63 -20.40
N PRO A 297 -6.72 -1.21 -19.34
CA PRO A 297 -7.68 -0.54 -18.48
C PRO A 297 -7.05 0.64 -17.73
N ILE A 298 -7.86 1.68 -17.57
CA ILE A 298 -7.54 2.85 -16.76
C ILE A 298 -8.24 2.68 -15.41
N PHE A 299 -7.47 2.43 -14.36
CA PHE A 299 -7.98 2.35 -13.00
C PHE A 299 -8.02 3.73 -12.35
N MET A 300 -9.01 3.93 -11.51
CA MET A 300 -9.19 5.18 -10.79
C MET A 300 -8.18 5.31 -9.65
N ILE A 301 -7.53 6.47 -9.55
CA ILE A 301 -6.77 6.89 -8.37
C ILE A 301 -7.52 8.06 -7.77
N SER A 302 -7.75 8.04 -6.46
CA SER A 302 -8.48 9.13 -5.80
C SER A 302 -7.69 10.43 -5.81
N ASN A 303 -8.40 11.55 -5.62
CA ASN A 303 -7.77 12.86 -5.44
C ASN A 303 -6.92 12.93 -4.16
N GLU A 304 -7.26 12.15 -3.13
CA GLU A 304 -6.46 12.05 -1.91
C GLU A 304 -5.14 11.32 -2.17
N GLU A 305 -5.18 10.18 -2.86
CA GLU A 305 -3.98 9.41 -3.17
C GLU A 305 -3.09 10.16 -4.16
N THR A 306 -3.67 10.84 -5.15
CA THR A 306 -2.93 11.70 -6.08
C THR A 306 -2.20 12.83 -5.35
N ARG A 307 -2.84 13.44 -4.34
CA ARG A 307 -2.21 14.47 -3.51
C ARG A 307 -1.08 13.87 -2.67
N ARG A 308 -1.30 12.73 -2.03
CA ARG A 308 -0.27 12.03 -1.23
C ARG A 308 0.96 11.70 -2.08
N MET A 309 0.76 11.18 -3.29
CA MET A 309 1.87 10.90 -4.22
C MET A 309 2.66 12.17 -4.56
N SER A 310 1.97 13.26 -4.87
CA SER A 310 2.61 14.55 -5.15
C SER A 310 3.38 15.11 -3.96
N ASP A 311 2.78 15.08 -2.76
CA ASP A 311 3.43 15.53 -1.53
C ASP A 311 4.71 14.73 -1.26
N LEU A 312 4.68 13.40 -1.43
CA LEU A 312 5.85 12.54 -1.27
C LEU A 312 6.91 12.84 -2.34
N ALA A 313 6.51 12.97 -3.61
CA ALA A 313 7.42 13.28 -4.71
C ALA A 313 8.16 14.61 -4.47
N ILE A 314 7.43 15.63 -4.00
CA ILE A 314 7.96 16.96 -3.66
C ILE A 314 8.88 16.87 -2.44
N GLU A 315 8.46 16.16 -1.38
CA GLU A 315 9.26 15.94 -0.17
C GLU A 315 10.61 15.29 -0.50
N ARG A 316 10.64 14.40 -1.50
CA ARG A 316 11.82 13.64 -1.91
C ARG A 316 12.61 14.26 -3.08
N LEU A 317 12.25 15.46 -3.55
CA LEU A 317 13.00 16.20 -4.58
C LEU A 317 14.51 16.32 -4.31
N PRO A 318 15.00 16.49 -3.07
CA PRO A 318 16.45 16.53 -2.81
C PRO A 318 17.21 15.31 -3.34
N TYR A 319 16.59 14.11 -3.32
CA TYR A 319 17.19 12.91 -3.88
C TYR A 319 17.23 12.94 -5.40
N LEU A 320 16.16 13.36 -6.05
CA LEU A 320 16.10 13.55 -7.50
C LEU A 320 17.15 14.56 -7.98
N ILE A 321 17.30 15.68 -7.27
CA ILE A 321 18.28 16.72 -7.60
C ILE A 321 19.70 16.15 -7.52
N LYS A 322 20.03 15.42 -6.44
CA LYS A 322 21.32 14.75 -6.29
C LYS A 322 21.54 13.71 -7.38
N ALA A 323 20.52 12.93 -7.74
CA ALA A 323 20.61 11.92 -8.78
C ALA A 323 20.88 12.53 -10.17
N ALA A 324 20.34 13.71 -10.47
CA ALA A 324 20.53 14.40 -11.75
C ALA A 324 21.96 14.94 -11.98
N GLU A 325 22.79 14.96 -10.94
CA GLU A 325 24.23 15.27 -11.04
C GLU A 325 24.98 14.20 -11.84
N ASN A 326 24.53 12.94 -11.77
CA ASN A 326 25.06 11.86 -12.59
C ASN A 326 24.35 11.80 -13.96
N LYS A 327 25.09 12.09 -15.03
CA LYS A 327 24.56 12.13 -16.40
C LYS A 327 24.29 10.75 -17.01
N ASP A 328 24.69 9.68 -16.35
CA ASP A 328 24.33 8.32 -16.75
C ASP A 328 22.92 7.92 -16.27
N ASN A 329 22.34 8.69 -15.34
CA ASN A 329 20.97 8.48 -14.88
C ASN A 329 19.98 9.02 -15.90
N VAL A 330 18.92 8.27 -16.18
CA VAL A 330 17.73 8.75 -16.91
C VAL A 330 16.65 9.03 -15.87
N ILE A 331 16.07 10.23 -15.90
CA ILE A 331 15.06 10.64 -14.92
C ILE A 331 13.81 11.04 -15.69
N ILE A 332 12.67 10.45 -15.31
CA ILE A 332 11.36 10.87 -15.78
C ILE A 332 10.57 11.46 -14.61
N VAL A 333 9.76 12.46 -14.89
CA VAL A 333 8.99 13.24 -13.92
C VAL A 333 7.56 13.32 -14.41
N LYS A 334 6.60 13.03 -13.54
CA LYS A 334 5.17 13.13 -13.84
C LYS A 334 4.68 14.50 -13.43
N ILE A 335 4.14 15.25 -14.39
CA ILE A 335 3.73 16.64 -14.21
C ILE A 335 2.22 16.74 -14.38
N ALA A 336 1.56 17.44 -13.47
CA ALA A 336 0.14 17.73 -13.55
C ALA A 336 -0.11 19.00 -14.38
N LEU A 337 -0.69 18.82 -15.56
CA LEU A 337 -1.00 19.89 -16.51
C LEU A 337 -2.48 20.24 -16.45
N GLN A 338 -2.80 21.53 -16.59
CA GLN A 338 -4.18 21.98 -16.66
C GLN A 338 -4.85 21.48 -17.95
N LYS A 339 -5.97 20.76 -17.83
CA LYS A 339 -6.80 20.38 -18.98
C LYS A 339 -7.38 21.64 -19.66
N ASP A 340 -7.61 21.59 -20.97
CA ASP A 340 -8.39 22.65 -21.64
C ASP A 340 -9.83 22.69 -21.11
N GLU A 341 -10.45 23.87 -21.10
CA GLU A 341 -11.79 24.11 -20.52
C GLU A 341 -12.87 23.12 -20.98
N GLU A 342 -12.78 22.59 -22.21
CA GLU A 342 -13.75 21.64 -22.76
C GLU A 342 -13.61 20.20 -22.23
N PHE A 343 -12.47 19.88 -21.60
CA PHE A 343 -12.17 18.57 -21.02
C PHE A 343 -12.14 18.60 -19.48
N VAL A 344 -12.36 19.77 -18.87
CA VAL A 344 -12.49 19.87 -17.42
C VAL A 344 -13.83 19.28 -17.00
N ASP A 345 -13.78 18.32 -16.09
CA ASP A 345 -14.93 17.66 -15.47
C ASP A 345 -14.92 17.91 -13.94
N GLU A 346 -15.96 17.45 -13.24
CA GLU A 346 -16.08 17.63 -11.78
C GLU A 346 -15.03 16.85 -10.98
N ASP A 347 -14.42 15.82 -11.58
CA ASP A 347 -13.57 14.85 -10.87
C ASP A 347 -12.08 15.19 -10.95
N SER A 348 -11.62 15.80 -12.05
CA SER A 348 -10.24 16.27 -12.20
C SER A 348 -10.06 17.40 -13.21
N GLU A 349 -9.40 18.47 -12.78
CA GLU A 349 -9.01 19.61 -13.64
C GLU A 349 -7.63 19.40 -14.31
N LYS A 350 -6.88 18.36 -13.93
CA LYS A 350 -5.50 18.14 -14.38
C LYS A 350 -5.31 16.81 -15.09
N GLU A 351 -4.44 16.81 -16.11
CA GLU A 351 -3.90 15.60 -16.73
C GLU A 351 -2.47 15.38 -16.23
N HIS A 352 -2.15 14.16 -15.76
CA HIS A 352 -0.83 13.85 -15.20
C HIS A 352 0.01 13.05 -16.18
N ILE A 353 1.07 13.66 -16.71
CA ILE A 353 1.82 13.11 -17.86
C ILE A 353 3.31 13.01 -17.55
N TRP A 354 3.97 11.98 -18.09
CA TRP A 354 5.41 11.78 -17.93
C TRP A 354 6.24 12.65 -18.88
N PHE A 355 7.34 13.17 -18.35
CA PHE A 355 8.34 13.96 -19.07
C PHE A 355 9.74 13.44 -18.73
N GLU A 356 10.67 13.48 -19.68
CA GLU A 356 12.09 13.23 -19.43
C GLU A 356 12.78 14.52 -18.95
N LEU A 357 13.45 14.46 -17.80
CA LEU A 357 14.15 15.60 -17.21
C LEU A 357 15.39 15.98 -18.03
N LYS A 358 15.51 17.26 -18.40
CA LYS A 358 16.65 17.78 -19.16
C LYS A 358 17.54 18.70 -18.34
N GLU A 359 16.96 19.56 -17.51
CA GLU A 359 17.69 20.52 -16.69
C GLU A 359 16.95 20.80 -15.38
N ILE A 360 17.70 20.93 -14.27
CA ILE A 360 17.17 21.41 -12.99
C ILE A 360 17.53 22.88 -12.83
N LYS A 361 16.51 23.71 -12.61
CA LYS A 361 16.64 25.13 -12.26
C LYS A 361 16.42 25.30 -10.75
N LYS A 362 16.39 26.57 -10.29
CA LYS A 362 16.28 26.89 -8.87
C LYS A 362 14.96 26.43 -8.23
N ASP A 363 13.86 26.57 -8.96
CA ASP A 363 12.47 26.38 -8.49
C ASP A 363 11.61 25.59 -9.50
N SER A 364 12.26 25.05 -10.54
CA SER A 364 11.61 24.49 -11.70
C SER A 364 12.53 23.47 -12.40
N ILE A 365 11.94 22.71 -13.30
CA ILE A 365 12.61 21.77 -14.19
C ILE A 365 12.36 22.15 -15.65
N VAL A 366 13.32 21.82 -16.51
CA VAL A 366 13.12 21.75 -17.96
C VAL A 366 12.97 20.29 -18.31
N ALA A 367 11.87 19.93 -18.96
CA ALA A 367 11.55 18.54 -19.27
C ALA A 367 10.90 18.38 -20.64
N GLU A 368 11.12 17.24 -21.28
CA GLU A 368 10.64 16.88 -22.62
C GLU A 368 9.51 15.86 -22.51
N LEU A 369 8.38 16.13 -23.15
CA LEU A 369 7.18 15.30 -23.08
C LEU A 369 7.40 13.93 -23.74
N THR A 370 7.11 12.82 -23.03
CA THR A 370 7.39 11.46 -23.52
C THR A 370 6.23 10.81 -24.29
N GLN A 371 5.05 11.42 -24.29
CA GLN A 371 3.84 10.89 -24.91
C GLN A 371 2.87 12.03 -25.28
N ASP A 372 1.95 11.78 -26.21
CA ASP A 372 0.91 12.78 -26.53
C ASP A 372 -0.04 12.99 -25.34
N ALA A 373 -0.46 14.24 -25.14
CA ALA A 373 -1.48 14.60 -24.17
C ALA A 373 -2.88 14.37 -24.73
N TYR A 374 -3.79 13.86 -23.89
CA TYR A 374 -5.17 13.57 -24.29
C TYR A 374 -6.08 14.79 -24.15
N PHE A 375 -5.84 15.64 -23.15
CA PHE A 375 -6.73 16.72 -22.72
C PHE A 375 -6.06 18.09 -22.65
N VAL A 376 -4.79 18.18 -23.08
CA VAL A 376 -4.03 19.44 -23.16
C VAL A 376 -3.61 19.71 -24.60
N LYS A 377 -4.30 20.63 -25.26
CA LYS A 377 -4.02 21.04 -26.64
C LYS A 377 -2.73 21.83 -26.73
N GLY A 378 -2.05 21.66 -27.86
CA GLY A 378 -0.89 22.48 -28.21
C GLY A 378 0.43 21.99 -27.62
N ILE A 379 0.43 20.85 -26.93
CA ILE A 379 1.62 20.06 -26.60
C ILE A 379 1.54 18.69 -27.29
N LYS A 380 2.69 18.13 -27.66
CA LYS A 380 2.84 16.82 -28.28
C LYS A 380 4.14 16.16 -27.82
N GLU A 381 4.27 14.86 -28.06
CA GLU A 381 5.51 14.14 -27.80
C GLU A 381 6.74 14.89 -28.36
N GLY A 382 7.79 15.02 -27.53
CA GLY A 382 9.03 15.73 -27.83
C GLY A 382 9.02 17.23 -27.54
N ASP A 383 7.89 17.81 -27.13
CA ASP A 383 7.84 19.22 -26.74
C ASP A 383 8.58 19.44 -25.40
N ILE A 384 9.40 20.51 -25.36
CA ILE A 384 10.20 20.86 -24.17
C ILE A 384 9.56 22.06 -23.47
N GLY A 385 9.24 21.89 -22.19
CA GLY A 385 8.66 22.92 -21.33
C GLY A 385 9.52 23.24 -20.10
N THR A 386 9.17 24.32 -19.40
CA THR A 386 9.67 24.60 -18.05
C THR A 386 8.50 24.53 -17.09
N TYR A 387 8.63 23.72 -16.03
CA TYR A 387 7.56 23.43 -15.09
C TYR A 387 8.04 23.67 -13.66
N PRO A 388 7.23 24.30 -12.80
CA PRO A 388 7.60 24.50 -11.40
C PRO A 388 7.59 23.17 -10.65
N PHE A 389 8.35 23.08 -9.56
CA PHE A 389 8.39 21.86 -8.74
C PHE A 389 7.03 21.48 -8.15
N GLU A 390 6.15 22.46 -7.91
CA GLU A 390 4.81 22.25 -7.36
C GLU A 390 3.87 21.48 -8.29
N ASP A 391 4.16 21.41 -9.60
CA ASP A 391 3.37 20.61 -10.55
C ASP A 391 3.86 19.16 -10.64
N ILE A 392 4.94 18.79 -9.94
CA ILE A 392 5.44 17.41 -9.92
C ILE A 392 4.54 16.56 -9.03
N THR A 393 4.03 15.48 -9.61
CA THR A 393 3.15 14.53 -8.92
C THR A 393 3.77 13.17 -8.70
N ASP A 394 4.83 12.84 -9.44
CA ASP A 394 5.64 11.65 -9.24
C ASP A 394 6.96 11.77 -10.00
N TRP A 395 7.90 10.85 -9.79
CA TRP A 395 9.12 10.73 -10.62
C TRP A 395 9.74 9.33 -10.53
N GLU A 396 10.53 8.97 -11.54
CA GLU A 396 11.33 7.75 -11.56
C GLU A 396 12.77 8.05 -11.98
N ILE A 397 13.73 7.41 -11.30
CA ILE A 397 15.16 7.50 -11.57
C ILE A 397 15.64 6.14 -12.04
N PHE A 398 16.07 6.04 -13.28
CA PHE A 398 16.75 4.87 -13.83
C PHE A 398 18.25 5.03 -13.66
N SER A 399 18.85 4.16 -12.84
CA SER A 399 20.28 4.18 -12.52
C SER A 399 20.81 2.75 -12.41
N GLN A 400 21.86 2.45 -13.17
CA GLN A 400 22.56 1.15 -13.14
C GLN A 400 21.64 -0.09 -13.32
N GLY A 401 20.59 0.06 -14.14
CA GLY A 401 19.63 -1.02 -14.40
C GLY A 401 18.54 -1.18 -13.33
N ASN A 402 18.50 -0.32 -12.32
CA ASN A 402 17.40 -0.24 -11.35
C ASN A 402 16.52 0.98 -11.63
N CYS A 403 15.24 0.91 -11.23
CA CYS A 403 14.34 2.04 -11.14
C CYS A 403 14.13 2.41 -9.67
N TYR A 404 14.19 3.69 -9.35
CA TYR A 404 13.93 4.24 -8.02
C TYR A 404 12.81 5.28 -8.09
N THR A 405 11.89 5.19 -7.14
CA THR A 405 10.71 6.03 -6.97
C THR A 405 10.84 6.86 -5.70
N PRO A 406 9.97 7.85 -5.42
CA PRO A 406 9.97 8.58 -4.15
C PRO A 406 9.90 7.66 -2.92
N ASP A 407 9.24 6.51 -3.03
CA ASP A 407 9.02 5.55 -1.95
C ASP A 407 10.29 4.77 -1.58
N ASP A 408 11.16 4.48 -2.55
CA ASP A 408 12.34 3.64 -2.36
C ASP A 408 13.68 4.29 -2.71
N VAL A 409 13.69 5.61 -2.95
CA VAL A 409 14.91 6.37 -3.28
C VAL A 409 15.99 6.35 -2.20
N TYR A 410 15.64 6.00 -0.96
CA TYR A 410 16.62 5.76 0.10
C TYR A 410 17.67 4.70 -0.28
N ARG A 411 17.36 3.82 -1.24
CA ARG A 411 18.28 2.80 -1.79
C ARG A 411 19.37 3.38 -2.69
N LEU A 412 19.20 4.62 -3.16
CA LEU A 412 20.19 5.33 -3.97
C LEU A 412 21.24 6.07 -3.10
N ALA A 413 20.98 6.21 -1.79
CA ALA A 413 21.64 7.16 -0.90
C ALA A 413 23.07 6.79 -0.47
#